data_AF-A0A0R3TDI0-F1
#
_entry.id   AF-A0A0R3TDI0-F1
#
_cell.length_a   1.000
_cell.length_b   1.000
_cell.length_c   1.000
_cell.angle_alpha   90.00
_cell.angle_beta   90.00
_cell.angle_gamma   90.00
#
_symmetry.space_group_name_H-M   'P 1'
#
loop_
_entity.id
_entity.type
_entity.pdbx_description
1 polymer ?
#
loop_
_entity_poly.entity_id
_entity_poly.type
_entity_poly.pdbx_seq_one_letter_code
_entity_poly.pdbx_strand_id
1 'polypeptide(L)'
;MSLGFLFLHLIFIRKGRHETTWAVLRQFGYDNRLRLSRDFLFPKLVVPPGCSSELSPAGLHFLHSLFTKYDADGDEFLNRAELTELLATCPVSETGPDIDGTTPSTLPFPTIGMEDIGLCVETNSKGWISRRGFIAHWMMGALLEPSRALEYLAYWGFTYQSGTTCALDNDRQHLSGVGLTSTSSNDNRVSHLHGFIDNAAKSLLRGLTITPDRRMDYIRGHTDRTVFYCRVYGSRMVGKTCLLQGLLGRGLRGRGGTTVGGATGRTSAWAAATGIPVFDHFRTLLLHEISAGYGEQMSTGEALSADVACLLYDSTDPESFRYVANIFLVS
;
A
#
# COMPACT_ATOMS: atom_id res chain seq x y z
N MET A 1 21.50 12.76 7.18
CA MET A 1 22.69 11.87 7.05
C MET A 1 23.90 12.58 7.65
N SER A 2 24.68 11.97 8.55
CA SER A 2 25.79 12.68 9.21
C SER A 2 26.99 12.83 8.26
N LEU A 3 27.60 14.01 8.20
CA LEU A 3 28.78 14.29 7.36
C LEU A 3 29.95 13.31 7.64
N GLY A 4 30.04 12.82 8.88
CA GLY A 4 31.01 11.81 9.30
C GLY A 4 30.84 10.45 8.62
N PHE A 5 29.60 10.03 8.30
CA PHE A 5 29.36 8.77 7.59
C PHE A 5 29.93 8.82 6.15
N LEU A 6 29.63 9.89 5.42
CA LEU A 6 30.17 10.10 4.07
C LEU A 6 31.69 10.22 4.10
N PHE A 7 32.23 10.95 5.08
CA PHE A 7 33.67 11.11 5.24
C PHE A 7 34.38 9.77 5.53
N LEU A 8 33.77 8.88 6.32
CA LEU A 8 34.31 7.56 6.60
C LEU A 8 34.42 6.71 5.33
N HIS A 9 33.34 6.66 4.53
CA HIS A 9 33.36 5.95 3.24
C HIS A 9 34.39 6.54 2.27
N LEU A 10 34.54 7.88 2.26
CA LEU A 10 35.60 8.55 1.50
C LEU A 10 37.00 8.10 1.95
N ILE A 11 37.25 7.95 3.25
CA ILE A 11 38.53 7.43 3.77
C ILE A 11 38.78 6.00 3.27
N PHE A 12 37.78 5.10 3.32
CA PHE A 12 37.95 3.72 2.85
C PHE A 12 38.33 3.67 1.37
N ILE A 13 37.67 4.48 0.54
CA ILE A 13 37.96 4.59 -0.88
C ILE A 13 39.38 5.11 -1.11
N ARG A 14 39.77 6.21 -0.43
CA ARG A 14 41.11 6.81 -0.56
C ARG A 14 42.24 5.89 -0.10
N LYS A 15 41.97 5.01 0.87
CA LYS A 15 42.92 3.99 1.36
C LYS A 15 42.93 2.70 0.51
N GLY A 16 42.24 2.67 -0.63
CA GLY A 16 42.16 1.50 -1.50
C GLY A 16 41.23 0.38 -1.00
N ARG A 17 40.54 0.56 0.14
CA ARG A 17 39.63 -0.41 0.77
C ARG A 17 38.18 -0.20 0.31
N HIS A 18 37.98 0.00 -0.99
CA HIS A 18 36.68 0.29 -1.59
C HIS A 18 35.69 -0.88 -1.44
N GLU A 19 36.19 -2.12 -1.32
CA GLU A 19 35.37 -3.31 -1.04
C GLU A 19 34.51 -3.19 0.22
N THR A 20 34.97 -2.47 1.26
CA THR A 20 34.15 -2.23 2.46
C THR A 20 32.94 -1.35 2.15
N THR A 21 33.10 -0.36 1.28
CA THR A 21 31.99 0.50 0.84
C THR A 21 31.05 -0.28 -0.08
N TRP A 22 31.58 -1.10 -0.98
CA TRP A 22 30.78 -1.97 -1.82
C TRP A 22 29.99 -3.01 -1.03
N ALA A 23 30.57 -3.61 0.01
CA ALA A 23 29.86 -4.54 0.88
C ALA A 23 28.62 -3.90 1.51
N VAL A 24 28.74 -2.65 2.00
CA VAL A 24 27.60 -1.88 2.52
C VAL A 24 26.57 -1.63 1.40
N LEU A 25 26.99 -1.12 0.24
CA LEU A 25 26.08 -0.87 -0.89
C LEU A 25 25.33 -2.13 -1.32
N ARG A 26 26.02 -3.27 -1.44
CA ARG A 26 25.41 -4.56 -1.80
C ARG A 26 24.41 -5.03 -0.75
N GLN A 27 24.71 -4.80 0.53
CA GLN A 27 23.78 -5.12 1.61
C GLN A 27 22.47 -4.30 1.53
N PHE A 28 22.52 -3.08 0.98
CA PHE A 28 21.34 -2.25 0.69
C PHE A 28 20.73 -2.50 -0.70
N GLY A 29 21.14 -3.57 -1.40
CA GLY A 29 20.55 -3.98 -2.68
C GLY A 29 21.08 -3.24 -3.91
N TYR A 30 22.13 -2.43 -3.78
CA TYR A 30 22.73 -1.72 -4.90
C TYR A 30 23.53 -2.66 -5.81
N ASP A 31 23.48 -2.41 -7.11
CA ASP A 31 24.26 -3.09 -8.14
C ASP A 31 25.59 -2.37 -8.45
N ASN A 32 26.38 -2.91 -9.37
CA ASN A 32 27.65 -2.29 -9.80
C ASN A 32 27.46 -0.92 -10.50
N ARG A 33 26.22 -0.56 -10.87
CA ARG A 33 25.87 0.72 -11.48
C ARG A 33 25.28 1.69 -10.45
N LEU A 34 25.36 1.37 -9.16
CA LEU A 34 24.76 2.14 -8.06
C LEU A 34 23.25 2.34 -8.23
N ARG A 35 22.58 1.35 -8.83
CA ARG A 35 21.12 1.27 -8.91
C ARG A 35 20.63 0.18 -7.98
N LEU A 36 19.47 0.36 -7.38
CA LEU A 36 18.82 -0.74 -6.68
C LEU A 36 18.48 -1.84 -7.68
N SER A 37 18.87 -3.07 -7.38
CA SER A 37 18.65 -4.21 -8.27
C SER A 37 17.16 -4.41 -8.52
N ARG A 38 16.78 -4.69 -9.77
CA ARG A 38 15.39 -5.00 -10.12
C ARG A 38 14.87 -6.24 -9.38
N ASP A 39 15.71 -7.25 -9.21
CA ASP A 39 15.34 -8.47 -8.49
C ASP A 39 15.10 -8.22 -6.99
N PHE A 40 15.72 -7.18 -6.44
CA PHE A 40 15.51 -6.74 -5.06
C PHE A 40 14.21 -5.93 -4.93
N LEU A 41 13.95 -4.98 -5.84
CA LEU A 41 12.77 -4.12 -5.81
C LEU A 41 11.48 -4.86 -6.22
N PHE A 42 11.59 -5.80 -7.16
CA PHE A 42 10.47 -6.51 -7.76
C PHE A 42 10.63 -8.02 -7.56
N PRO A 43 10.58 -8.52 -6.31
CA PRO A 43 10.59 -9.95 -6.06
C PRO A 43 9.37 -10.59 -6.72
N LYS A 44 9.51 -11.85 -7.17
CA LYS A 44 8.41 -12.60 -7.80
C LYS A 44 7.32 -12.90 -6.78
N LEU A 45 6.31 -12.04 -6.72
CA LEU A 45 5.10 -12.26 -5.95
C LEU A 45 4.03 -12.91 -6.83
N VAL A 46 3.40 -13.97 -6.33
CA VAL A 46 2.27 -14.63 -6.99
C VAL A 46 1.08 -14.59 -6.03
N VAL A 47 0.01 -13.91 -6.43
CA VAL A 47 -1.28 -13.91 -5.72
C VAL A 47 -2.22 -14.85 -6.47
N PRO A 48 -2.59 -16.02 -5.92
CA PRO A 48 -3.51 -16.94 -6.59
C PRO A 48 -4.89 -16.33 -6.81
N PRO A 49 -5.66 -16.80 -7.81
CA PRO A 49 -7.06 -16.40 -7.97
C PRO A 49 -7.88 -16.70 -6.72
N GLY A 50 -8.72 -15.75 -6.30
CA GLY A 50 -9.52 -15.86 -5.07
C GLY A 50 -8.79 -15.46 -3.80
N CYS A 51 -7.44 -15.37 -3.82
CA CYS A 51 -6.64 -14.82 -2.72
C CYS A 51 -6.48 -13.30 -2.85
N SER A 52 -6.01 -12.68 -1.78
CA SER A 52 -5.62 -11.27 -1.75
C SER A 52 -4.30 -11.08 -1.00
N SER A 53 -3.66 -9.94 -1.16
CA SER A 53 -2.46 -9.56 -0.42
C SER A 53 -2.79 -8.50 0.62
N GLU A 54 -2.28 -8.68 1.83
CA GLU A 54 -2.39 -7.74 2.93
C GLU A 54 -1.00 -7.43 3.49
N LEU A 55 -0.85 -6.31 4.20
CA LEU A 55 0.36 -6.09 4.99
C LEU A 55 0.45 -7.16 6.08
N SER A 56 1.62 -7.78 6.22
CA SER A 56 1.85 -8.72 7.31
C SER A 56 1.95 -7.98 8.66
N PRO A 57 1.87 -8.68 9.81
CA PRO A 57 2.14 -8.06 11.10
C PRO A 57 3.51 -7.37 11.17
N ALA A 58 4.54 -7.94 10.51
CA ALA A 58 5.86 -7.33 10.41
C ALA A 58 5.85 -6.06 9.54
N GLY A 59 5.15 -6.10 8.40
CA GLY A 59 4.96 -4.93 7.52
C GLY A 59 4.22 -3.79 8.24
N LEU A 60 3.13 -4.10 8.94
CA LEU A 60 2.39 -3.12 9.74
C LEU A 60 3.26 -2.51 10.85
N HIS A 61 3.96 -3.34 11.63
CA HIS A 61 4.86 -2.84 12.68
C HIS A 61 5.95 -1.93 12.12
N PHE A 62 6.53 -2.30 10.98
CA PHE A 62 7.49 -1.47 10.27
C PHE A 62 6.90 -0.11 9.89
N LEU A 63 5.71 -0.07 9.29
CA LEU A 63 5.07 1.19 8.91
C LEU A 63 4.68 2.05 10.11
N HIS A 64 4.26 1.45 11.23
CA HIS A 64 4.07 2.19 12.48
C HIS A 64 5.37 2.82 12.98
N SER A 65 6.47 2.07 12.94
CA SER A 65 7.80 2.56 13.34
C SER A 65 8.29 3.66 12.39
N LEU A 66 8.01 3.51 11.09
CA LEU A 66 8.33 4.49 10.06
C LEU A 66 7.58 5.79 10.29
N PHE A 67 6.26 5.72 10.55
CA PHE A 67 5.46 6.90 10.90
C PHE A 67 6.04 7.64 12.10
N THR A 68 6.27 6.92 13.22
CA THR A 68 6.80 7.53 14.46
C THR A 68 8.19 8.14 14.25
N LYS A 69 8.99 7.61 13.31
CA LYS A 69 10.31 8.18 12.99
C LYS A 69 10.21 9.53 12.29
N TYR A 70 9.19 9.74 11.46
CA TYR A 70 9.05 10.94 10.63
C TYR A 70 8.03 11.95 11.17
N ASP A 71 7.17 11.55 12.10
CA ASP A 71 6.37 12.44 12.94
C ASP A 71 7.31 13.14 13.94
N ALA A 72 7.90 14.26 13.49
CA ALA A 72 9.02 14.90 14.17
C ALA A 72 8.53 15.81 15.31
N ASP A 73 7.32 16.37 15.17
CA ASP A 73 6.67 17.16 16.22
C ASP A 73 5.78 16.31 17.16
N GLY A 74 5.54 15.04 16.83
CA GLY A 74 4.83 14.08 17.68
C GLY A 74 3.34 14.38 17.77
N ASP A 75 2.78 15.02 16.75
CA ASP A 75 1.38 15.46 16.74
C ASP A 75 0.41 14.36 16.25
N GLU A 76 0.93 13.19 15.87
CA GLU A 76 0.20 12.05 15.31
C GLU A 76 -0.35 12.28 13.89
N PHE A 77 0.16 13.32 13.20
CA PHE A 77 -0.12 13.63 11.80
C PHE A 77 1.18 13.88 11.02
N LEU A 78 1.23 13.42 9.76
CA LEU A 78 2.31 13.79 8.85
C LEU A 78 1.92 15.06 8.09
N ASN A 79 2.64 16.14 8.37
CA ASN A 79 2.56 17.37 7.60
C ASN A 79 3.36 17.25 6.28
N ARG A 80 3.40 18.33 5.49
CA ARG A 80 4.04 18.33 4.17
C ARG A 80 5.54 18.09 4.23
N ALA A 81 6.21 18.71 5.19
CA ALA A 81 7.66 18.60 5.32
C ALA A 81 8.06 17.20 5.75
N GLU A 82 7.36 16.63 6.73
CA GLU A 82 7.60 15.29 7.25
C GLU A 82 7.35 14.21 6.20
N LEU A 83 6.25 14.32 5.46
CA LEU A 83 5.97 13.39 4.37
C LEU A 83 7.01 13.51 3.24
N THR A 84 7.46 14.73 2.93
CA THR A 84 8.52 14.94 1.93
C THR A 84 9.82 14.25 2.36
N GLU A 85 10.18 14.37 3.64
CA GLU A 85 11.36 13.71 4.20
C GLU A 85 11.20 12.18 4.23
N LEU A 86 10.01 11.68 4.59
CA LEU A 86 9.67 10.24 4.55
C LEU A 86 9.82 9.65 3.15
N LEU A 87 9.44 10.42 2.11
CA LEU A 87 9.50 10.02 0.72
C LEU A 87 10.84 10.35 0.05
N ALA A 88 11.76 11.05 0.71
CA ALA A 88 13.02 11.49 0.12
C ALA A 88 13.93 10.34 -0.36
N THR A 89 13.74 9.12 0.18
CA THR A 89 14.46 7.91 -0.25
C THR A 89 13.78 7.16 -1.39
N CYS A 90 12.55 7.53 -1.73
CA CYS A 90 11.80 6.95 -2.84
C CYS A 90 12.10 7.77 -4.11
N PRO A 91 12.23 7.12 -5.28
CA PRO A 91 12.41 7.87 -6.51
C PRO A 91 11.18 8.75 -6.77
N VAL A 92 11.42 10.01 -7.10
CA VAL A 92 10.39 10.83 -7.71
C VAL A 92 10.18 10.26 -9.11
N SER A 93 9.03 9.67 -9.36
CA SER A 93 8.62 9.33 -10.72
C SER A 93 8.53 10.64 -11.49
N GLU A 94 9.44 10.83 -12.45
CA GLU A 94 9.33 11.89 -13.45
C GLU A 94 8.09 11.61 -14.30
N THR A 95 6.92 12.03 -13.84
CA THR A 95 5.84 12.39 -14.75
C THR A 95 6.34 13.63 -15.48
N GLY A 96 6.92 13.43 -16.67
CA GLY A 96 7.12 14.53 -17.60
C GLY A 96 5.79 15.28 -17.82
N PRO A 97 5.83 16.57 -18.20
CA PRO A 97 4.61 17.30 -18.52
C PRO A 97 3.88 16.57 -19.64
N ASP A 98 2.58 16.36 -19.44
CA ASP A 98 1.66 15.82 -20.44
C ASP A 98 1.79 16.64 -21.74
N ILE A 99 2.36 16.05 -22.80
CA ILE A 99 2.44 16.73 -24.09
C ILE A 99 1.08 16.73 -24.80
N ASP A 100 0.17 15.80 -24.50
CA ASP A 100 -1.14 15.75 -25.14
C ASP A 100 -2.23 15.32 -24.14
N GLY A 101 -2.91 16.27 -23.50
CA GLY A 101 -3.91 16.10 -22.43
C GLY A 101 -5.14 15.21 -22.76
N THR A 102 -4.90 13.95 -23.11
CA THR A 102 -5.90 12.99 -23.63
C THR A 102 -5.87 11.66 -22.88
N THR A 103 -4.98 11.45 -21.91
CA THR A 103 -5.06 10.31 -20.99
C THR A 103 -5.55 10.79 -19.62
N PRO A 104 -6.78 10.44 -19.20
CA PRO A 104 -7.17 10.60 -17.81
C PRO A 104 -6.20 9.77 -16.97
N SER A 105 -5.67 10.34 -15.89
CA SER A 105 -4.87 9.66 -14.87
C SER A 105 -5.69 8.50 -14.26
N THR A 106 -5.69 7.36 -14.94
CA THR A 106 -6.41 6.12 -14.57
C THR A 106 -5.41 5.08 -14.08
N LEU A 107 -4.33 5.52 -13.44
CA LEU A 107 -3.50 4.61 -12.66
C LEU A 107 -4.16 4.46 -11.28
N PRO A 108 -4.45 3.22 -10.83
CA PRO A 108 -5.17 2.94 -9.59
C PRO A 108 -4.39 3.33 -8.31
N PHE A 109 -3.18 3.87 -8.48
CA PHE A 109 -2.37 4.47 -7.44
C PHE A 109 -1.85 5.80 -7.95
N PRO A 110 -2.25 6.93 -7.35
CA PRO A 110 -1.66 8.20 -7.69
C PRO A 110 -0.19 8.17 -7.32
N THR A 111 0.63 8.42 -8.33
CA THR A 111 2.01 8.89 -8.26
C THR A 111 2.17 9.79 -7.02
N ILE A 112 2.99 9.35 -6.06
CA ILE A 112 2.90 9.77 -4.65
C ILE A 112 3.15 11.27 -4.44
N GLY A 113 2.10 12.07 -4.58
CA GLY A 113 1.99 13.43 -4.05
C GLY A 113 1.25 13.42 -2.71
N MET A 114 1.71 14.22 -1.74
CA MET A 114 1.00 14.46 -0.47
C MET A 114 -0.49 14.79 -0.71
N GLU A 115 -0.72 15.55 -1.77
CA GLU A 115 -2.01 16.09 -2.16
C GLU A 115 -2.97 15.05 -2.74
N ASP A 116 -2.48 13.82 -3.01
CA ASP A 116 -3.26 12.69 -3.49
C ASP A 116 -3.55 11.68 -2.38
N ILE A 117 -2.56 11.40 -1.50
CA ILE A 117 -2.76 10.52 -0.34
C ILE A 117 -3.88 11.08 0.54
N GLY A 118 -3.79 12.37 0.89
CA GLY A 118 -4.76 13.02 1.76
C GLY A 118 -6.20 13.04 1.21
N LEU A 119 -6.43 12.79 -0.08
CA LEU A 119 -7.80 12.77 -0.64
C LEU A 119 -8.59 11.53 -0.22
N CYS A 120 -7.89 10.41 -0.05
CA CYS A 120 -8.48 9.09 0.14
C CYS A 120 -8.35 8.54 1.56
N VAL A 121 -7.71 9.24 2.49
CA VAL A 121 -7.52 8.77 3.87
C VAL A 121 -7.88 9.83 4.91
N GLU A 122 -7.89 9.41 6.17
CA GLU A 122 -8.15 10.28 7.31
C GLU A 122 -7.08 11.38 7.44
N THR A 123 -7.54 12.63 7.57
CA THR A 123 -6.68 13.81 7.75
C THR A 123 -7.26 14.74 8.82
N ASN A 124 -6.42 15.57 9.45
CA ASN A 124 -6.93 16.66 10.27
C ASN A 124 -7.52 17.81 9.42
N SER A 125 -7.99 18.87 10.08
CA SER A 125 -8.58 20.06 9.43
C SER A 125 -7.60 20.88 8.57
N LYS A 126 -6.29 20.65 8.71
CA LYS A 126 -5.24 21.24 7.88
C LYS A 126 -4.86 20.36 6.68
N GLY A 127 -5.44 19.16 6.57
CA GLY A 127 -5.11 18.19 5.54
C GLY A 127 -3.86 17.35 5.83
N TRP A 128 -3.35 17.35 7.07
CA TRP A 128 -2.23 16.49 7.47
C TRP A 128 -2.72 15.07 7.72
N ILE A 129 -1.92 14.08 7.32
CA ILE A 129 -2.33 12.68 7.25
C ILE A 129 -2.20 12.06 8.64
N SER A 130 -3.29 11.53 9.21
CA SER A 130 -3.20 10.90 10.53
C SER A 130 -2.42 9.59 10.48
N ARG A 131 -1.94 9.09 11.63
CA ARG A 131 -1.35 7.75 11.72
C ARG A 131 -2.25 6.68 11.09
N ARG A 132 -3.56 6.72 11.38
CA ARG A 132 -4.53 5.79 10.80
C ARG A 132 -4.64 5.97 9.29
N GLY A 133 -4.67 7.22 8.82
CA GLY A 133 -4.71 7.52 7.40
C GLY A 133 -3.49 6.99 6.65
N PHE A 134 -2.29 7.17 7.21
CA PHE A 134 -1.05 6.64 6.66
C PHE A 134 -1.08 5.11 6.54
N ILE A 135 -1.46 4.41 7.61
CA ILE A 135 -1.56 2.93 7.57
C ILE A 135 -2.64 2.47 6.59
N ALA A 136 -3.81 3.11 6.57
CA ALA A 136 -4.89 2.78 5.65
C ALA A 136 -4.47 2.91 4.18
N HIS A 137 -3.69 3.95 3.84
CA HIS A 137 -3.14 4.13 2.49
C HIS A 137 -2.27 2.93 2.07
N TRP A 138 -1.39 2.45 2.93
CA TRP A 138 -0.51 1.33 2.62
C TRP A 138 -1.22 -0.02 2.65
N MET A 139 -2.26 -0.18 3.47
CA MET A 139 -3.13 -1.37 3.41
C MET A 139 -3.90 -1.42 2.08
N MET A 140 -4.38 -0.28 1.59
CA MET A 140 -4.96 -0.17 0.25
C MET A 140 -3.94 -0.54 -0.84
N GLY A 141 -2.70 -0.06 -0.72
CA GLY A 141 -1.62 -0.42 -1.65
C GLY A 141 -1.26 -1.89 -1.68
N ALA A 142 -1.17 -2.51 -0.50
CA ALA A 142 -0.95 -3.95 -0.42
C ALA A 142 -2.05 -4.75 -1.12
N LEU A 143 -3.30 -4.30 -1.08
CA LEU A 143 -4.42 -4.98 -1.73
C LEU A 143 -4.45 -4.76 -3.25
N LEU A 144 -4.34 -3.50 -3.69
CA LEU A 144 -4.55 -3.12 -5.09
C LEU A 144 -3.31 -3.33 -5.96
N GLU A 145 -2.12 -3.07 -5.41
CA GLU A 145 -0.86 -3.09 -6.14
C GLU A 145 0.29 -3.60 -5.25
N PRO A 146 0.28 -4.90 -4.88
CA PRO A 146 1.23 -5.44 -3.92
C PRO A 146 2.69 -5.31 -4.35
N SER A 147 2.98 -5.39 -5.65
CA SER A 147 4.34 -5.18 -6.17
C SER A 147 4.86 -3.76 -5.89
N ARG A 148 3.99 -2.75 -6.03
CA ARG A 148 4.35 -1.35 -5.70
C ARG A 148 4.50 -1.18 -4.20
N ALA A 149 3.64 -1.79 -3.39
CA ALA A 149 3.80 -1.77 -1.93
C ALA A 149 5.16 -2.36 -1.49
N LEU A 150 5.60 -3.48 -2.08
CA LEU A 150 6.91 -4.08 -1.83
C LEU A 150 8.05 -3.17 -2.28
N GLU A 151 7.93 -2.51 -3.43
CA GLU A 151 8.92 -1.54 -3.92
C GLU A 151 9.15 -0.40 -2.91
N TYR A 152 8.09 0.18 -2.34
CA TYR A 152 8.20 1.22 -1.32
C TYR A 152 8.77 0.71 0.01
N LEU A 153 8.36 -0.49 0.46
CA LEU A 153 8.97 -1.14 1.62
C LEU A 153 10.49 -1.35 1.41
N ALA A 154 10.92 -1.66 0.19
CA ALA A 154 12.32 -1.79 -0.15
C ALA A 154 13.05 -0.44 -0.06
N TYR A 155 12.48 0.65 -0.61
CA TYR A 155 13.06 1.99 -0.50
C TYR A 155 13.20 2.49 0.93
N TRP A 156 12.29 2.10 1.82
CA TRP A 156 12.39 2.43 3.25
C TRP A 156 13.26 1.47 4.05
N GLY A 157 13.78 0.41 3.43
CA GLY A 157 14.71 -0.53 4.06
C GLY A 157 14.05 -1.57 4.97
N PHE A 158 12.82 -1.98 4.67
CA PHE A 158 12.09 -3.03 5.41
C PHE A 158 12.93 -4.30 5.61
N THR A 159 13.62 -4.75 4.56
CA THR A 159 14.41 -5.99 4.54
C THR A 159 15.50 -6.05 5.60
N TYR A 160 15.97 -4.90 6.09
CA TYR A 160 17.06 -4.76 7.04
C TYR A 160 16.58 -4.75 8.49
N GLN A 161 15.46 -4.07 8.76
CA GLN A 161 14.88 -4.06 10.10
C GLN A 161 14.32 -5.44 10.47
N SER A 162 13.73 -6.16 9.51
CA SER A 162 13.25 -7.53 9.72
C SER A 162 14.39 -8.55 9.88
N GLY A 163 15.55 -8.34 9.26
CA GLY A 163 16.72 -9.20 9.45
C GLY A 163 17.28 -9.14 10.88
N THR A 164 17.10 -8.02 11.58
CA THR A 164 17.57 -7.83 12.95
C THR A 164 16.64 -8.50 13.97
N THR A 165 15.33 -8.55 13.71
CA THR A 165 14.35 -9.23 14.57
C THR A 165 14.36 -10.75 14.38
N CYS A 166 14.57 -11.24 13.16
CA CYS A 166 14.59 -12.68 12.87
C CYS A 166 15.81 -13.41 13.44
N ALA A 167 16.92 -12.71 13.69
CA ALA A 167 18.09 -13.29 14.35
C ALA A 167 17.78 -13.71 15.81
N LEU A 168 16.74 -13.16 16.42
CA LEU A 168 16.30 -13.49 17.78
C LEU A 168 15.21 -14.58 17.81
N ASP A 169 14.56 -14.88 16.68
CA ASP A 169 13.47 -15.88 16.58
C ASP A 169 13.94 -17.24 16.02
N ASN A 170 15.15 -17.33 15.46
CA ASN A 170 15.70 -18.57 14.89
C ASN A 170 15.96 -19.68 15.93
N ASP A 171 15.86 -19.40 17.23
CA ASP A 171 15.98 -20.42 18.28
C ASP A 171 14.68 -21.19 18.57
N ARG A 172 13.56 -20.91 17.86
CA ARG A 172 12.24 -21.48 18.25
C ARG A 172 11.37 -22.14 17.17
N GLN A 173 11.78 -22.26 15.91
CA GLN A 173 10.95 -22.94 14.92
C GLN A 173 11.70 -24.00 14.13
N HIS A 174 11.77 -25.19 14.71
CA HIS A 174 12.01 -26.45 14.01
C HIS A 174 10.63 -27.07 13.67
N LEU A 175 10.44 -27.42 12.39
CA LEU A 175 9.43 -28.28 11.72
C LEU A 175 8.47 -27.63 10.70
N SER A 176 8.47 -28.29 9.54
CA SER A 176 7.64 -28.17 8.32
C SER A 176 7.97 -26.95 7.46
N GLY A 177 8.47 -27.06 6.23
CA GLY A 177 8.53 -28.18 5.30
C GLY A 177 8.15 -27.65 3.93
N VAL A 178 9.08 -26.98 3.23
CA VAL A 178 8.93 -26.66 1.81
C VAL A 178 10.25 -27.00 1.12
N GLY A 179 10.21 -28.06 0.31
CA GLY A 179 11.34 -28.51 -0.49
C GLY A 179 11.56 -27.58 -1.68
N LEU A 180 12.80 -27.14 -1.85
CA LEU A 180 13.28 -26.51 -3.07
C LEU A 180 14.54 -27.27 -3.53
N THR A 181 14.43 -27.96 -4.65
CA THR A 181 15.56 -28.63 -5.32
C THR A 181 16.40 -27.58 -6.05
N SER A 182 17.70 -27.50 -5.72
CA SER A 182 18.67 -26.68 -6.43
C SER A 182 19.53 -27.54 -7.36
N THR A 183 19.56 -27.19 -8.65
CA THR A 183 20.58 -27.68 -9.59
C THR A 183 21.75 -26.71 -9.60
N SER A 184 22.95 -27.23 -9.30
CA SER A 184 24.19 -26.48 -9.15
C SER A 184 24.80 -26.05 -10.49
N SER A 185 25.34 -24.84 -10.55
CA SER A 185 26.36 -24.46 -11.53
C SER A 185 27.37 -23.52 -10.86
N ASN A 186 28.65 -23.88 -10.97
CA ASN A 186 29.80 -23.25 -10.31
C ASN A 186 30.09 -21.86 -10.87
N ASP A 187 29.85 -20.81 -10.07
CA ASP A 187 30.50 -19.51 -10.24
C ASP A 187 30.54 -18.75 -8.89
N ASN A 188 31.60 -18.96 -8.10
CA ASN A 188 31.65 -18.68 -6.65
C ASN A 188 31.52 -17.20 -6.21
N ARG A 189 31.65 -16.24 -7.13
CA ARG A 189 31.47 -14.80 -6.83
C ARG A 189 30.09 -14.28 -7.20
N VAL A 190 29.51 -14.82 -8.28
CA VAL A 190 28.13 -14.52 -8.70
C VAL A 190 27.15 -15.22 -7.77
N SER A 191 27.46 -16.43 -7.30
CA SER A 191 26.62 -17.21 -6.39
C SER A 191 26.41 -16.52 -5.03
N HIS A 192 27.45 -15.89 -4.48
CA HIS A 192 27.34 -15.15 -3.21
C HIS A 192 26.43 -13.92 -3.35
N LEU A 193 26.61 -13.13 -4.42
CA LEU A 193 25.79 -11.95 -4.67
C LEU A 193 24.33 -12.33 -4.97
N HIS A 194 24.11 -13.40 -5.75
CA HIS A 194 22.79 -13.95 -6.01
C HIS A 194 22.13 -14.43 -4.73
N GLY A 195 22.87 -15.12 -3.85
CA GLY A 195 22.36 -15.54 -2.53
C GLY A 195 21.97 -14.39 -1.61
N PHE A 196 22.72 -13.27 -1.61
CA PHE A 196 22.35 -12.08 -0.84
C PHE A 196 21.07 -11.41 -1.38
N ILE A 197 20.95 -11.27 -2.70
CA ILE A 197 19.77 -10.68 -3.34
C ILE A 197 18.55 -11.57 -3.11
N ASP A 198 18.68 -12.89 -3.25
CA ASP A 198 17.60 -13.85 -2.99
C ASP A 198 17.11 -13.81 -1.54
N ASN A 199 18.03 -13.68 -0.58
CA ASN A 199 17.67 -13.56 0.83
C ASN A 199 16.97 -12.23 1.13
N ALA A 200 17.44 -11.14 0.52
CA ALA A 200 16.83 -9.83 0.66
C ALA A 200 15.43 -9.78 0.01
N ALA A 201 15.26 -10.37 -1.17
CA ALA A 201 13.97 -10.53 -1.84
C ALA A 201 12.99 -11.36 -1.02
N LYS A 202 13.43 -12.49 -0.44
CA LYS A 202 12.62 -13.29 0.50
C LYS A 202 12.25 -12.51 1.76
N SER A 203 13.18 -11.74 2.31
CA SER A 203 12.91 -10.85 3.45
C SER A 203 11.85 -9.83 3.10
N LEU A 204 11.93 -9.22 1.90
CA LEU A 204 10.96 -8.22 1.43
C LEU A 204 9.55 -8.79 1.33
N LEU A 205 9.41 -10.01 0.80
CA LEU A 205 8.13 -10.71 0.68
C LEU A 205 7.44 -10.90 2.04
N ARG A 206 8.19 -10.96 3.16
CA ARG A 206 7.60 -11.04 4.52
C ARG A 206 6.87 -9.76 4.93
N GLY A 207 6.99 -8.67 4.19
CA GLY A 207 6.21 -7.45 4.41
C GLY A 207 4.74 -7.61 4.05
N LEU A 208 4.41 -8.59 3.21
CA LEU A 208 3.05 -8.95 2.84
C LEU A 208 2.70 -10.35 3.32
N THR A 209 1.40 -10.61 3.46
CA THR A 209 0.85 -11.95 3.60
C THR A 209 -0.19 -12.18 2.51
N ILE A 210 -0.30 -13.42 2.04
CA ILE A 210 -1.34 -13.82 1.09
C ILE A 210 -2.46 -14.46 1.88
N THR A 211 -3.66 -13.89 1.76
CA THR A 211 -4.86 -14.43 2.41
C THR A 211 -5.27 -15.74 1.75
N PRO A 212 -5.97 -16.63 2.47
CA PRO A 212 -6.66 -17.75 1.85
C PRO A 212 -7.61 -17.31 0.75
N ASP A 213 -8.00 -18.25 -0.11
CA ASP A 213 -9.07 -18.03 -1.09
C ASP A 213 -10.35 -17.64 -0.34
N ARG A 214 -10.99 -16.54 -0.75
CA ARG A 214 -12.26 -16.04 -0.18
C ARG A 214 -13.32 -17.13 -0.05
N ARG A 215 -13.36 -18.10 -0.96
CA ARG A 215 -14.28 -19.26 -0.89
C ARG A 215 -14.15 -20.04 0.41
N MET A 216 -12.94 -20.13 0.95
CA MET A 216 -12.67 -20.83 2.20
C MET A 216 -13.30 -20.13 3.39
N ASP A 217 -13.37 -18.79 3.36
CA ASP A 217 -14.00 -18.01 4.43
C ASP A 217 -15.50 -18.32 4.52
N TYR A 218 -16.18 -18.43 3.37
CA TYR A 218 -17.60 -18.82 3.31
C TYR A 218 -17.82 -20.25 3.81
N ILE A 219 -16.97 -21.19 3.40
CA ILE A 219 -17.06 -22.60 3.83
C ILE A 219 -16.83 -22.73 5.34
N ARG A 220 -15.89 -21.95 5.89
CA ARG A 220 -15.55 -21.97 7.32
C ARG A 220 -16.51 -21.15 8.17
N GLY A 221 -17.24 -20.20 7.58
CA GLY A 221 -18.06 -19.23 8.31
C GLY A 221 -17.24 -18.23 9.13
N HIS A 222 -15.94 -18.10 8.87
CA HIS A 222 -15.01 -17.20 9.58
C HIS A 222 -13.91 -16.72 8.62
N THR A 223 -13.39 -15.52 8.86
CA THR A 223 -12.29 -14.93 8.08
C THR A 223 -11.26 -14.27 8.99
N ASP A 224 -9.98 -14.52 8.68
CA ASP A 224 -8.84 -13.86 9.31
C ASP A 224 -8.38 -12.61 8.52
N ARG A 225 -9.06 -12.30 7.40
CA ARG A 225 -8.76 -11.12 6.58
C ARG A 225 -8.99 -9.84 7.35
N THR A 226 -8.10 -8.88 7.16
CA THR A 226 -8.13 -7.60 7.87
C THR A 226 -8.54 -6.45 6.97
N VAL A 227 -8.50 -6.63 5.65
CA VAL A 227 -8.85 -5.62 4.65
C VAL A 227 -10.05 -6.08 3.83
N PHE A 228 -11.09 -5.24 3.78
CA PHE A 228 -12.31 -5.49 3.02
C PHE A 228 -12.52 -4.43 1.94
N TYR A 229 -12.73 -4.89 0.72
CA TYR A 229 -12.97 -4.06 -0.45
C TYR A 229 -14.45 -3.96 -0.80
N CYS A 230 -14.98 -2.74 -0.81
CA CYS A 230 -16.36 -2.43 -1.13
C CYS A 230 -16.45 -1.53 -2.36
N ARG A 231 -17.27 -1.94 -3.33
CA ARG A 231 -17.61 -1.13 -4.51
C ARG A 231 -18.94 -0.43 -4.29
N VAL A 232 -18.96 0.89 -4.46
CA VAL A 232 -20.12 1.74 -4.21
C VAL A 232 -20.76 2.14 -5.54
N TYR A 233 -21.96 1.65 -5.79
CA TYR A 233 -22.77 1.91 -6.98
C TYR A 233 -23.93 2.84 -6.66
N GLY A 234 -24.43 3.53 -7.68
CA GLY A 234 -25.56 4.43 -7.57
C GLY A 234 -25.58 5.43 -8.72
N SER A 235 -26.75 5.99 -9.04
CA SER A 235 -26.87 6.95 -10.14
C SER A 235 -26.11 8.25 -9.84
N ARG A 236 -26.08 9.18 -10.81
CA ARG A 236 -25.47 10.49 -10.59
C ARG A 236 -26.21 11.22 -9.46
N MET A 237 -25.45 11.96 -8.64
CA MET A 237 -25.96 12.85 -7.59
C MET A 237 -26.61 12.19 -6.35
N VAL A 238 -26.65 10.85 -6.23
CA VAL A 238 -27.18 10.15 -5.04
C VAL A 238 -26.31 10.24 -3.78
N GLY A 239 -25.18 10.95 -3.83
CA GLY A 239 -24.32 11.16 -2.67
C GLY A 239 -23.24 10.10 -2.43
N LYS A 240 -22.83 9.32 -3.44
CA LYS A 240 -21.73 8.34 -3.33
C LYS A 240 -20.45 8.95 -2.75
N THR A 241 -19.99 10.07 -3.30
CA THR A 241 -18.80 10.77 -2.82
C THR A 241 -18.94 11.21 -1.37
N CYS A 242 -20.14 11.62 -0.94
CA CYS A 242 -20.41 12.00 0.45
C CYS A 242 -20.30 10.80 1.39
N LEU A 243 -20.72 9.61 0.97
CA LEU A 243 -20.55 8.37 1.73
C LEU A 243 -19.06 8.06 1.94
N LEU A 244 -18.25 8.15 0.88
CA LEU A 244 -16.80 7.97 0.95
C LEU A 244 -16.14 8.99 1.89
N GLN A 245 -16.48 10.27 1.73
CA GLN A 245 -15.91 11.33 2.58
C GLN A 245 -16.36 11.19 4.04
N GLY A 246 -17.58 10.71 4.29
CA GLY A 246 -18.08 10.37 5.62
C GLY A 246 -17.22 9.32 6.33
N LEU A 247 -16.75 8.30 5.61
CA LEU A 247 -15.82 7.30 6.15
C LEU A 247 -14.51 7.92 6.64
N LEU A 248 -14.06 9.01 6.00
CA LEU A 248 -12.84 9.75 6.35
C LEU A 248 -13.08 10.81 7.44
N GLY A 249 -14.27 10.84 8.06
CA GLY A 249 -14.64 11.83 9.07
C GLY A 249 -15.00 13.21 8.50
N ARG A 250 -15.29 13.30 7.20
CA ARG A 250 -15.64 14.56 6.52
C ARG A 250 -17.14 14.62 6.25
N GLY A 251 -17.78 15.72 6.65
CA GLY A 251 -19.24 15.83 6.63
C GLY A 251 -19.78 17.01 5.81
N LEU A 252 -21.06 16.94 5.45
CA LEU A 252 -21.77 18.02 4.73
C LEU A 252 -21.83 19.34 5.52
N ARG A 253 -21.79 19.25 6.85
CA ARG A 253 -21.77 20.40 7.78
C ARG A 253 -20.37 20.67 8.35
N GLY A 254 -19.33 20.08 7.76
CA GLY A 254 -17.96 20.30 8.17
C GLY A 254 -17.55 21.77 8.03
N ARG A 255 -16.51 22.19 8.75
CA ARG A 255 -15.95 23.54 8.68
C ARG A 255 -14.44 23.46 8.46
N GLY A 256 -13.91 24.29 7.58
CA GLY A 256 -12.52 24.17 7.14
C GLY A 256 -12.28 22.80 6.49
N GLY A 257 -11.13 22.20 6.73
CA GLY A 257 -10.73 20.93 6.09
C GLY A 257 -11.48 19.66 6.52
N THR A 258 -12.61 19.79 7.24
CA THR A 258 -13.49 18.64 7.61
C THR A 258 -14.77 18.58 6.77
N THR A 259 -14.93 19.47 5.79
CA THR A 259 -16.03 19.37 4.82
C THR A 259 -15.75 18.33 3.74
N VAL A 260 -16.74 18.00 2.92
CA VAL A 260 -16.57 17.17 1.71
C VAL A 260 -15.46 17.79 0.84
N GLY A 261 -14.44 17.00 0.52
CA GLY A 261 -13.24 17.47 -0.20
C GLY A 261 -12.09 17.93 0.70
N GLY A 262 -12.26 17.89 2.02
CA GLY A 262 -11.20 18.15 2.98
C GLY A 262 -10.58 19.55 2.85
N ALA A 263 -9.28 19.67 3.15
CA ALA A 263 -8.56 20.95 3.08
C ALA A 263 -8.32 21.45 1.64
N THR A 264 -8.37 20.57 0.64
CA THR A 264 -8.07 20.91 -0.77
C THR A 264 -9.33 21.22 -1.58
N GLY A 265 -10.51 20.85 -1.09
CA GLY A 265 -11.76 20.88 -1.85
C GLY A 265 -11.86 19.82 -2.94
N ARG A 266 -10.85 18.95 -3.10
CA ARG A 266 -10.83 17.86 -4.09
C ARG A 266 -11.25 16.55 -3.44
N THR A 267 -11.78 15.64 -4.24
CA THR A 267 -12.18 14.30 -3.78
C THR A 267 -11.50 13.22 -4.61
N SER A 268 -11.46 12.00 -4.07
CA SER A 268 -11.00 10.80 -4.76
C SER A 268 -12.16 9.82 -4.88
N ALA A 269 -12.14 8.99 -5.92
CA ALA A 269 -13.03 7.84 -6.05
C ALA A 269 -12.70 6.73 -5.03
N TRP A 270 -11.63 6.87 -4.26
CA TRP A 270 -11.21 5.93 -3.23
C TRP A 270 -11.27 6.56 -1.84
N ALA A 271 -11.70 5.76 -0.86
CA ALA A 271 -11.56 6.06 0.56
C ALA A 271 -11.07 4.81 1.31
N ALA A 272 -10.01 4.95 2.09
CA ALA A 272 -9.45 3.89 2.92
C ALA A 272 -9.44 4.34 4.39
N ALA A 273 -10.04 3.52 5.25
CA ALA A 273 -10.05 3.75 6.69
C ALA A 273 -9.71 2.45 7.43
N THR A 274 -8.78 2.54 8.37
CA THR A 274 -8.35 1.43 9.22
C THR A 274 -8.75 1.66 10.67
N GLY A 275 -8.75 0.62 11.51
CA GLY A 275 -9.16 0.72 12.92
C GLY A 275 -10.67 0.75 13.11
N ILE A 276 -11.45 0.25 12.15
CA ILE A 276 -12.91 0.16 12.26
C ILE A 276 -13.23 -1.06 13.15
N PRO A 277 -13.92 -0.89 14.29
CA PRO A 277 -14.27 -2.00 15.15
C PRO A 277 -15.37 -2.85 14.51
N VAL A 278 -15.13 -4.15 14.38
CA VAL A 278 -16.07 -5.16 13.93
C VAL A 278 -15.96 -6.34 14.89
N PHE A 279 -16.95 -6.50 15.77
CA PHE A 279 -16.86 -7.36 16.96
C PHE A 279 -15.60 -7.01 17.80
N ASP A 280 -14.82 -8.01 18.20
CA ASP A 280 -13.60 -7.85 19.00
C ASP A 280 -12.34 -7.59 18.14
N HIS A 281 -12.52 -7.15 16.89
CA HIS A 281 -11.42 -6.91 15.99
C HIS A 281 -11.46 -5.56 15.28
N PHE A 282 -10.28 -5.06 14.94
CA PHE A 282 -10.13 -3.90 14.08
C PHE A 282 -9.93 -4.33 12.63
N ARG A 283 -10.64 -3.67 11.72
CA ARG A 283 -10.60 -3.92 10.28
C ARG A 283 -10.34 -2.66 9.49
N THR A 284 -9.96 -2.86 8.24
CA THR A 284 -9.79 -1.83 7.23
C THR A 284 -10.86 -1.97 6.18
N LEU A 285 -11.55 -0.86 5.89
CA LEU A 285 -12.55 -0.78 4.83
C LEU A 285 -12.01 0.12 3.72
N LEU A 286 -12.04 -0.40 2.49
CA LEU A 286 -11.75 0.33 1.27
C LEU A 286 -13.05 0.53 0.51
N LEU A 287 -13.43 1.77 0.27
CA LEU A 287 -14.55 2.14 -0.58
C LEU A 287 -14.03 2.62 -1.93
N HIS A 288 -14.59 2.10 -3.01
CA HIS A 288 -14.37 2.57 -4.37
C HIS A 288 -15.69 3.03 -4.98
N GLU A 289 -15.81 4.31 -5.25
CA GLU A 289 -16.92 4.90 -5.97
C GLU A 289 -16.86 4.52 -7.44
N ILE A 290 -17.89 3.81 -7.92
CA ILE A 290 -18.04 3.49 -9.33
C ILE A 290 -18.82 4.62 -10.01
N SER A 291 -18.21 5.18 -11.05
CA SER A 291 -18.84 6.22 -11.86
C SER A 291 -20.12 5.70 -12.50
N ALA A 292 -21.17 6.52 -12.55
CA ALA A 292 -22.44 6.08 -13.14
C ALA A 292 -22.41 6.22 -14.68
N GLY A 293 -22.34 5.10 -15.38
CA GLY A 293 -22.53 4.99 -16.82
C GLY A 293 -24.01 4.79 -17.22
N TYR A 294 -24.38 5.21 -18.43
CA TYR A 294 -25.69 4.87 -19.00
C TYR A 294 -25.72 3.38 -19.37
N GLY A 295 -26.69 2.63 -18.85
CA GLY A 295 -26.87 1.21 -19.19
C GLY A 295 -25.79 0.28 -18.60
N GLU A 296 -25.05 0.74 -17.60
CA GLU A 296 -23.99 -0.04 -16.97
C GLU A 296 -24.57 -1.21 -16.15
N GLN A 297 -24.02 -2.40 -16.39
CA GLN A 297 -24.37 -3.62 -15.68
C GLN A 297 -23.13 -4.17 -14.98
N MET A 298 -23.29 -4.71 -13.77
CA MET A 298 -22.19 -5.34 -13.07
C MET A 298 -21.86 -6.68 -13.74
N SER A 299 -20.64 -6.82 -14.25
CA SER A 299 -20.17 -8.11 -14.75
C SER A 299 -19.94 -9.10 -13.60
N THR A 300 -20.00 -10.40 -13.88
CA THR A 300 -19.68 -11.45 -12.88
C THR A 300 -18.27 -11.29 -12.32
N GLY A 301 -17.31 -10.86 -13.14
CA GLY A 301 -15.94 -10.60 -12.68
C GLY A 301 -15.87 -9.46 -11.66
N GLU A 302 -16.62 -8.38 -11.88
CA GLU A 302 -16.68 -7.25 -10.95
C GLU A 302 -17.40 -7.60 -9.66
N ALA A 303 -18.49 -8.36 -9.75
CA ALA A 303 -19.19 -8.90 -8.58
C ALA A 303 -18.27 -9.73 -7.69
N LEU A 304 -17.43 -10.57 -8.28
CA LEU A 304 -16.47 -11.42 -7.56
C LEU A 304 -15.19 -10.69 -7.13
N SER A 305 -14.89 -9.53 -7.71
CA SER A 305 -13.69 -8.76 -7.39
C SER A 305 -13.74 -8.07 -6.02
N ALA A 306 -14.94 -7.75 -5.54
CA ALA A 306 -15.17 -7.08 -4.26
C ALA A 306 -15.60 -8.04 -3.16
N ASP A 307 -15.40 -7.63 -1.91
CA ASP A 307 -15.94 -8.33 -0.74
C ASP A 307 -17.39 -7.89 -0.49
N VAL A 308 -17.73 -6.65 -0.83
CA VAL A 308 -19.06 -6.05 -0.65
C VAL A 308 -19.44 -5.20 -1.86
N ALA A 309 -20.71 -5.27 -2.26
CA ALA A 309 -21.33 -4.31 -3.17
C ALA A 309 -22.30 -3.41 -2.37
N CYS A 310 -22.06 -2.11 -2.36
CA CYS A 310 -22.92 -1.12 -1.73
C CYS A 310 -23.76 -0.44 -2.82
N LEU A 311 -25.07 -0.66 -2.80
CA LEU A 311 -26.03 -0.07 -3.73
C LEU A 311 -26.70 1.14 -3.07
N LEU A 312 -26.31 2.34 -3.50
CA LEU A 312 -26.80 3.60 -2.96
C LEU A 312 -27.85 4.23 -3.88
N TYR A 313 -28.97 4.64 -3.29
CA TYR A 313 -30.05 5.35 -3.98
C TYR A 313 -30.60 6.48 -3.10
N ASP A 314 -31.26 7.44 -3.73
CA ASP A 314 -31.96 8.53 -3.07
C ASP A 314 -33.45 8.15 -2.93
N SER A 315 -33.95 8.09 -1.70
CA SER A 315 -35.35 7.72 -1.43
C SER A 315 -36.36 8.73 -1.97
N THR A 316 -35.91 9.93 -2.33
CA THR A 316 -36.74 10.98 -2.94
C THR A 316 -36.73 10.92 -4.47
N ASP A 317 -35.85 10.11 -5.08
CA ASP A 317 -35.75 9.93 -6.52
C ASP A 317 -35.98 8.45 -6.93
N PRO A 318 -37.18 8.10 -7.43
CA PRO A 318 -37.49 6.74 -7.89
C PRO A 318 -36.55 6.23 -8.99
N GLU A 319 -35.98 7.11 -9.83
CA GLU A 319 -35.08 6.72 -10.91
C GLU A 319 -33.72 6.25 -10.37
N SER A 320 -33.29 6.79 -9.24
CA SER A 320 -32.07 6.33 -8.57
C SER A 320 -32.19 4.90 -8.06
N PHE A 321 -33.37 4.49 -7.56
CA PHE A 321 -33.63 3.10 -7.16
C PHE A 321 -33.66 2.18 -8.39
N ARG A 322 -34.34 2.60 -9.46
CA ARG A 322 -34.38 1.86 -10.74
C ARG A 322 -32.97 1.59 -11.27
N TYR A 323 -32.07 2.57 -11.15
CA TYR A 323 -30.67 2.42 -11.54
C TYR A 323 -29.96 1.29 -10.79
N VAL A 324 -30.01 1.28 -9.45
CA VAL A 324 -29.34 0.22 -8.67
C VAL A 324 -30.01 -1.14 -8.80
N ALA A 325 -31.34 -1.18 -9.00
CA ALA A 325 -32.06 -2.41 -9.29
C ALA A 325 -31.57 -3.04 -10.61
N ASN A 326 -31.35 -2.24 -11.65
CA ASN A 326 -30.82 -2.72 -12.94
C ASN A 326 -29.37 -3.23 -12.84
N ILE A 327 -28.56 -2.67 -11.94
CA ILE A 327 -27.19 -3.15 -11.68
C ILE A 327 -27.21 -4.53 -11.01
N PHE A 328 -28.12 -4.74 -10.06
CA PHE A 328 -28.20 -5.97 -9.27
C PHE A 328 -28.91 -7.11 -10.00
N LEU A 329 -30.00 -6.80 -10.70
CA LEU A 329 -30.79 -7.76 -11.47
C LEU A 329 -30.10 -8.06 -12.80
N VAL A 330 -28.98 -8.76 -12.71
CA VAL A 330 -28.35 -9.41 -13.87
C VAL A 330 -29.33 -10.47 -14.41
N SER A 331 -29.69 -10.35 -15.69
CA SER A 331 -30.35 -11.40 -16.48
C SER A 331 -29.35 -12.26 -17.21
#